data_AF-A0A1G0FCY5-F1
#
_entry.id   AF-A0A1G0FCY5-F1
#
_cell.length_a   1.000
_cell.length_b   1.000
_cell.length_c   1.000
_cell.angle_alpha   90.00
_cell.angle_beta   90.00
_cell.angle_gamma   90.00
#
_symmetry.space_group_name_H-M   'P 1'
#
loop_
_entity.id
_entity.type
_entity.pdbx_description
1 polymer ?
#
loop_
_entity_poly.entity_id
_entity_poly.type
_entity_poly.pdbx_seq_one_letter_code
_entity_poly.pdbx_strand_id
1 'polypeptide(L)'
;MDAIVGASQQMHTVISQECIGCELCLPPCPVDCISLTSLTSPIFSKEKIKSRHQQRQERLHSKEIIMNSIPSLNERKNEIEKIISSAKK
;
A
#
# COMPACT_ATOMS: atom_id res chain seq x y z
N MET A 1 2.73 -2.88 6.09
CA MET A 1 3.16 -1.81 7.01
C MET A 1 3.60 -2.50 8.29
N ASP A 2 4.77 -2.17 8.81
CA ASP A 2 5.29 -2.71 10.08
C ASP A 2 5.20 -1.61 11.15
N ALA A 3 4.67 -1.97 12.32
CA ALA A 3 4.48 -1.04 13.44
C ALA A 3 5.44 -1.33 14.60
N ILE A 4 6.38 -2.28 14.44
CA ILE A 4 7.35 -2.66 15.44
C ILE A 4 8.73 -2.13 15.04
N VAL A 5 9.41 -1.46 15.95
CA VAL A 5 10.79 -0.99 15.76
C VAL A 5 11.68 -1.59 16.82
N GLY A 6 12.81 -2.14 16.41
CA GLY A 6 13.79 -2.71 17.33
C GLY A 6 14.98 -3.29 16.59
N ALA A 7 15.88 -3.91 17.34
CA ALA A 7 17.06 -4.58 16.84
C ALA A 7 17.19 -5.96 17.48
N SER A 8 18.00 -6.81 16.87
CA SER A 8 18.30 -8.13 17.43
C SER A 8 18.77 -8.02 18.88
N GLN A 9 18.25 -8.89 19.74
CA GLN A 9 18.59 -8.98 21.17
C GLN A 9 18.28 -7.70 21.98
N GLN A 10 17.45 -6.79 21.45
CA GLN A 10 16.98 -5.60 22.16
C GLN A 10 15.46 -5.66 22.35
N MET A 11 14.95 -4.84 23.28
CA MET A 11 13.52 -4.67 23.48
C MET A 11 12.92 -3.94 22.28
N HIS A 12 11.91 -4.54 21.66
CA HIS A 12 11.21 -3.95 20.53
C HIS A 12 10.09 -3.04 21.05
N THR A 13 9.82 -1.95 20.33
CA THR A 13 8.78 -0.96 20.66
C THR A 13 7.68 -0.99 19.60
N VAL A 14 6.42 -0.99 20.03
CA VAL A 14 5.26 -0.83 19.14
C VAL A 14 4.93 0.65 18.96
N ILE A 15 4.88 1.13 17.73
CA ILE A 15 4.40 2.48 17.39
C ILE A 15 2.87 2.45 17.33
N SER A 16 2.21 2.84 18.43
CA SER A 16 0.75 2.72 18.56
C SER A 16 -0.07 3.44 17.49
N GLN A 17 0.47 4.51 16.89
CA GLN A 17 -0.21 5.27 15.83
C GLN A 17 -0.27 4.53 14.48
N GLU A 18 0.66 3.59 14.27
CA GLU A 18 0.78 2.78 13.04
C GLU A 18 0.32 1.32 13.28
N CYS A 19 0.12 0.92 14.54
CA CYS A 19 -0.42 -0.40 14.90
C CYS A 19 -1.88 -0.53 14.47
N ILE A 20 -2.19 -1.61 13.73
CA ILE A 20 -3.54 -1.92 13.26
C ILE A 20 -4.23 -3.04 14.06
N GLY A 21 -3.55 -3.59 15.08
CA GLY A 21 -4.10 -4.67 15.90
C GLY A 21 -4.31 -5.99 15.15
N CYS A 22 -3.40 -6.36 14.23
CA CYS A 22 -3.52 -7.60 13.44
C CYS A 22 -3.05 -8.87 14.17
N GLU A 23 -2.56 -8.75 15.40
CA GLU A 23 -2.15 -9.86 16.29
C GLU A 23 -1.00 -10.76 15.78
N LEU A 24 -0.47 -10.52 14.58
CA LEU A 24 0.62 -11.32 14.00
C LEU A 24 1.93 -11.28 14.80
N CYS A 25 2.12 -10.25 15.64
CA CYS A 25 3.31 -10.11 16.48
C CYS A 25 3.26 -10.88 17.80
N LEU A 26 2.09 -11.40 18.21
CA LEU A 26 1.99 -12.16 19.47
C LEU A 26 2.68 -13.54 19.37
N PRO A 27 2.34 -14.42 18.39
CA PRO A 27 2.94 -15.75 18.32
C PRO A 27 4.48 -15.78 18.14
N PRO A 28 5.12 -14.91 17.35
CA PRO A 28 6.57 -14.94 17.17
C PRO A 28 7.35 -14.27 18.31
N CYS A 29 6.69 -13.67 19.31
CA CYS A 29 7.39 -13.02 20.42
C CYS A 29 8.04 -14.07 21.34
N PRO A 30 9.38 -14.18 21.38
CA PRO A 30 10.05 -15.28 22.07
C PRO A 30 9.91 -15.25 23.60
N VAL A 31 9.53 -14.09 24.14
CA VAL A 31 9.38 -13.86 25.58
C VAL A 31 7.97 -13.41 25.95
N ASP A 32 7.03 -13.49 25.01
CA ASP A 32 5.61 -13.16 25.20
C ASP A 32 5.37 -11.80 25.89
N CYS A 33 6.11 -10.77 25.46
CA CYS A 33 6.11 -9.45 26.11
C CYS A 33 5.10 -8.43 25.52
N ILE A 34 4.28 -8.84 24.56
CA ILE A 34 3.34 -7.97 23.86
C ILE A 34 1.92 -8.28 24.33
N SER A 35 1.19 -7.26 24.77
CA SER A 35 -0.24 -7.37 25.09
C SER A 35 -1.04 -6.48 24.15
N LEU A 36 -2.14 -7.00 23.60
CA LEU A 36 -3.08 -6.22 22.82
C LEU A 36 -4.31 -5.89 23.66
N THR A 37 -4.61 -4.61 23.80
CA THR A 37 -5.79 -4.12 24.53
C THR A 37 -6.75 -3.40 23.60
N SER A 38 -8.04 -3.70 23.77
CA SER A 38 -9.11 -2.99 23.08
C SER A 38 -9.16 -1.53 23.51
N LEU A 39 -9.40 -0.65 22.54
CA LEU A 39 -9.54 0.78 22.79
C LEU A 39 -10.97 1.07 23.25
N THR A 40 -11.10 1.85 24.32
CA THR A 40 -12.40 2.33 24.82
C THR A 40 -12.99 3.45 23.97
N SER A 41 -12.17 4.13 23.19
CA SER A 41 -12.58 5.19 22.25
C SER A 41 -11.70 5.18 20.99
N PRO A 42 -12.22 5.65 19.85
CA PRO A 42 -11.45 5.70 18.61
C PRO A 42 -10.28 6.68 18.72
N ILE A 43 -9.06 6.19 18.48
CA ILE A 43 -7.83 7.01 18.44
C ILE A 43 -7.83 7.99 17.25
N PHE A 44 -8.52 7.64 16.17
CA PHE A 44 -8.51 8.43 14.94
C PHE A 44 -9.74 9.33 14.82
N SER A 45 -9.48 10.59 14.50
CA SER A 45 -10.55 11.55 14.21
C SER A 45 -11.26 11.18 12.89
N LYS A 46 -12.55 11.52 12.79
CA LYS A 46 -13.35 11.26 11.58
C LYS A 46 -12.71 11.89 10.34
N GLU A 47 -12.05 13.04 10.50
CA GLU A 47 -11.35 13.73 9.42
C GLU A 47 -10.16 12.91 8.89
N LYS A 48 -9.34 12.33 9.78
CA LYS A 48 -8.21 11.46 9.39
C LYS A 48 -8.66 10.20 8.66
N ILE A 49 -9.79 9.61 9.04
CA ILE A 49 -10.35 8.44 8.35
C ILE A 49 -10.78 8.83 6.92
N LYS A 50 -11.48 9.96 6.79
CA LYS A 50 -11.93 10.48 5.48
C LYS A 50 -10.75 10.83 4.56
N SER A 51 -9.72 11.50 5.09
CA SER A 51 -8.55 11.87 4.28
C SER A 51 -7.78 10.66 3.77
N ARG A 52 -7.58 9.64 4.60
CA ARG A 52 -6.95 8.37 4.19
C ARG A 52 -7.74 7.66 3.09
N HIS A 53 -9.08 7.65 3.19
CA HIS A 53 -9.94 7.11 2.13
C HIS A 53 -9.79 7.90 0.83
N GLN A 54 -9.84 9.24 0.90
CA GLN A 54 -9.69 10.09 -0.28
C GLN A 54 -8.34 9.89 -0.97
N GLN A 55 -7.24 9.89 -0.22
CA GLN A 55 -5.89 9.62 -0.75
C GLN A 55 -5.76 8.23 -1.40
N ARG A 56 -6.52 7.22 -0.93
CA ARG A 56 -6.58 5.91 -1.59
C ARG A 56 -7.31 6.02 -2.93
N GLN A 57 -8.42 6.73 -3.00
CA GLN A 57 -9.17 6.91 -4.24
C GLN A 57 -8.35 7.64 -5.30
N GLU A 58 -7.65 8.71 -4.89
CA GLU A 58 -6.74 9.45 -5.77
C GLU A 58 -5.64 8.54 -6.34
N ARG A 59 -5.00 7.70 -5.50
CA ARG A 59 -3.99 6.73 -5.97
C ARG A 59 -4.55 5.70 -6.95
N LEU A 60 -5.77 5.21 -6.72
CA LEU A 60 -6.42 4.28 -7.63
C LEU A 60 -6.71 4.94 -8.98
N HIS A 61 -7.24 6.16 -8.96
CA HIS A 61 -7.51 6.93 -10.17
C HIS A 61 -6.24 7.24 -10.94
N SER A 62 -5.16 7.67 -10.26
CA SER A 62 -3.86 7.87 -10.90
C SER A 62 -3.32 6.59 -11.51
N LYS A 63 -3.46 5.45 -10.81
CA LYS A 63 -3.05 4.14 -11.35
C LYS A 63 -3.85 3.75 -12.59
N GLU A 64 -5.16 4.01 -12.60
CA GLU A 64 -6.03 3.75 -13.75
C GLU A 64 -5.66 4.61 -14.95
N ILE A 65 -5.43 5.91 -14.76
CA ILE A 65 -4.92 6.81 -15.81
C ILE A 65 -3.61 6.28 -16.39
N ILE A 66 -2.65 5.92 -15.52
CA ILE A 66 -1.36 5.38 -15.95
C ILE A 66 -1.52 4.07 -16.72
N MET A 67 -2.37 3.16 -16.24
CA MET A 67 -2.60 1.88 -16.92
C MET A 67 -3.20 2.09 -18.31
N ASN A 68 -4.14 3.04 -18.44
CA ASN A 68 -4.83 3.33 -19.68
C ASN A 68 -3.99 4.16 -20.66
N SER A 69 -2.94 4.85 -20.21
CA SER A 69 -2.03 5.60 -21.07
C SER A 69 -0.92 4.75 -21.69
N ILE A 70 -0.74 3.51 -21.22
CA ILE A 70 0.23 2.57 -21.79
C ILE A 70 -0.42 1.94 -23.03
N PRO A 71 0.12 2.19 -24.24
CA PRO A 71 -0.45 1.61 -25.45
C PRO A 71 -0.33 0.09 -25.40
N SER A 72 -1.43 -0.57 -25.73
CA SER A 72 -1.57 -2.02 -25.77
C SER A 72 -0.62 -2.64 -26.79
N LEU A 73 -0.35 -3.94 -26.64
CA LEU A 73 0.47 -4.68 -27.59
C LEU A 73 -0.08 -4.60 -29.02
N ASN A 74 -1.41 -4.57 -29.18
CA ASN A 74 -2.05 -4.46 -30.49
C ASN A 74 -1.91 -3.06 -31.09
N GLU A 75 -2.03 -2.00 -30.29
CA GLU A 75 -1.80 -0.62 -30.75
C GLU A 75 -0.36 -0.44 -31.26
N ARG A 76 0.62 -0.94 -30.50
CA ARG A 76 2.03 -0.92 -30.91
C ARG A 76 2.27 -1.71 -32.19
N LYS A 77 1.64 -2.89 -32.34
CA LYS A 77 1.73 -3.69 -33.59
C LYS A 77 1.17 -2.92 -34.78
N ASN A 78 0.00 -2.30 -34.63
CA ASN A 78 -0.64 -1.53 -35.70
C ASN A 78 0.20 -0.31 -36.11
N GLU A 79 0.82 0.38 -35.14
CA GLU A 79 1.76 1.49 -35.42
C GLU A 79 2.97 1.01 -36.22
N ILE A 80 3.60 -0.10 -35.80
CA ILE A 80 4.74 -0.71 -36.49
C ILE A 80 4.36 -1.12 -37.92
N GLU A 81 3.21 -1.77 -38.10
CA GLU A 81 2.70 -2.16 -39.41
C GLU A 81 2.47 -0.95 -40.33
N LYS A 82 1.91 0.15 -39.79
CA LYS A 82 1.76 1.41 -40.51
C LYS A 82 3.10 1.96 -40.99
N ILE A 83 4.11 1.98 -40.11
CA ILE A 83 5.45 2.47 -40.45
C ILE A 83 6.09 1.60 -41.53
N ILE A 84 6.03 0.26 -41.38
CA ILE A 84 6.57 -0.69 -42.36
C ILE A 84 5.87 -0.54 -43.72
N SER A 85 4.55 -0.40 -43.73
CA SER A 85 3.78 -0.20 -44.96
C SER A 85 4.12 1.12 -45.68
N SER A 86 4.49 2.14 -44.91
CA SER A 86 4.88 3.45 -45.44
C SER A 86 6.32 3.45 -45.98
N ALA A 87 7.20 2.61 -45.42
CA ALA A 87 8.59 2.45 -45.84
C ALA A 87 8.78 1.48 -47.03
N LYS A 88 7.76 0.66 -47.33
CA LYS A 88 7.73 -0.23 -48.50
C LYS A 88 7.25 0.44 -49.79
N LYS A 89 7.02 1.75 -49.76
CA LYS A 89 6.61 2.58 -50.90
C LYS A 89 7.78 3.48 -51.31
#